data_AF-A0A939UC27-F1
#
_entry.id   AF-A0A939UC27-F1
#
_cell.length_a   1.000
_cell.length_b   1.000
_cell.length_c   1.000
_cell.angle_alpha   90.00
_cell.angle_beta   90.00
_cell.angle_gamma   90.00
#
_symmetry.space_group_name_H-M   'P 1'
#
loop_
_entity.id
_entity.type
_entity.pdbx_description
1 polymer ?
#
loop_
_entity_poly.entity_id
_entity_poly.type
_entity_poly.pdbx_seq_one_letter_code
_entity_poly.pdbx_strand_id
1 'polypeptide(L)'
;METIKNYLESMFRNLPNTDEVLKAKRELLQMMEDKYTELIREGKTENEAVAKVIAEFGNLDEVSASLGIKEVIGEKKERNRRNVTMEEIKEYINDKIASILFTAIGVALFILCPVPTIILGEMDSIIWVGPTLLFVLIAVGVALCILGGNRTEQWRFIKYEPCSISPSTADFVVAEKRKFQSVHTAMFCTGIALCVCCSIPAIIIGDGHLRISENWGGVFVLLFVAVGVAFIIYSSSRYKLYQKLLALNSEETIGGAYVQSKDKEPVYTNKTVRVIMSVYWPSVTCVYLCISFLTFQWGITWIIWPIAGVVRRLIDSIYGGE
;
A
#
# COMPACT_ATOMS: atom_id res chain seq x y z
N MET A 1 -13.50 9.90 42.64
CA MET A 1 -12.05 9.65 42.85
C MET A 1 -11.57 8.27 42.41
N GLU A 2 -12.18 7.16 42.84
CA GLU A 2 -11.75 5.79 42.43
C GLU A 2 -11.76 5.59 40.90
N THR A 3 -12.73 6.17 40.20
CA THR A 3 -12.85 6.05 38.73
C THR A 3 -11.64 6.63 38.00
N ILE A 4 -11.08 7.75 38.46
CA ILE A 4 -9.89 8.38 37.87
C ILE A 4 -8.67 7.48 38.08
N LYS A 5 -8.53 6.90 39.28
CA LYS A 5 -7.43 5.97 39.60
C LYS A 5 -7.50 4.70 38.75
N ASN A 6 -8.69 4.11 38.61
CA ASN A 6 -8.90 2.93 37.76
C ASN A 6 -8.60 3.20 36.28
N TYR A 7 -8.98 4.38 35.79
CA TYR A 7 -8.67 4.81 34.43
C TYR A 7 -7.15 4.95 34.23
N LEU A 8 -6.46 5.64 35.15
CA LEU A 8 -5.01 5.79 35.13
C LEU A 8 -4.29 4.44 35.18
N GLU A 9 -4.76 3.51 36.01
CA GLU A 9 -4.21 2.15 36.05
C GLU A 9 -4.40 1.40 34.74
N SER A 10 -5.54 1.56 34.08
CA SER A 10 -5.77 0.96 32.76
C SER A 10 -4.82 1.54 31.71
N MET A 11 -4.52 2.83 31.80
CA MET A 11 -3.61 3.55 30.90
C MET A 11 -2.15 3.09 31.05
N PHE A 12 -1.71 2.79 32.28
CA PHE A 12 -0.33 2.37 32.57
C PHE A 12 -0.14 0.84 32.65
N ARG A 13 -1.22 0.04 32.57
CA ARG A 13 -1.24 -1.42 32.82
C ARG A 13 -0.13 -2.22 32.13
N ASN A 14 0.18 -1.85 30.90
CA ASN A 14 1.09 -2.61 30.04
C ASN A 14 2.51 -2.00 29.99
N LEU A 15 2.82 -0.96 30.78
CA LEU A 15 4.15 -0.34 30.80
C LEU A 15 5.09 -1.09 31.74
N PRO A 16 6.41 -1.09 31.45
CA PRO A 16 7.38 -1.68 32.37
C PRO A 16 7.40 -0.91 33.69
N ASN A 17 7.63 -1.62 34.79
CA ASN A 17 7.68 -1.04 36.13
C ASN A 17 9.05 -0.40 36.40
N THR A 18 9.36 0.68 35.68
CA THR A 18 10.58 1.49 35.88
C THR A 18 10.28 2.73 36.72
N ASP A 19 11.29 3.28 37.37
CA ASP A 19 11.13 4.46 38.24
C ASP A 19 10.58 5.68 37.48
N GLU A 20 10.92 5.81 36.20
CA GLU A 20 10.43 6.88 35.31
C GLU A 20 8.92 6.73 35.04
N VAL A 21 8.45 5.51 34.76
CA VAL A 21 7.03 5.24 34.52
C VAL A 21 6.21 5.44 35.80
N LEU A 22 6.76 5.05 36.95
CA LEU A 22 6.12 5.30 38.25
C LEU A 22 6.06 6.79 38.59
N LYS A 23 7.12 7.54 38.26
CA LYS A 23 7.14 9.00 38.42
C LYS A 23 6.09 9.67 37.54
N ALA A 24 6.05 9.34 36.25
CA ALA A 24 5.05 9.86 35.31
C ALA A 24 3.62 9.50 35.71
N LYS A 25 3.39 8.27 36.21
CA LYS A 25 2.07 7.86 36.74
C LYS A 25 1.65 8.75 37.92
N ARG A 26 2.57 9.05 38.84
CA ARG A 26 2.29 9.94 39.99
C ARG A 26 2.03 11.38 39.55
N GLU A 27 2.84 11.91 38.64
CA GLU A 27 2.67 13.26 38.11
C GLU A 27 1.33 13.41 37.38
N LEU A 28 0.97 12.45 36.53
CA LEU A 28 -0.31 12.47 35.84
C LEU A 28 -1.50 12.33 36.81
N LEU A 29 -1.39 11.46 37.82
CA LEU A 29 -2.41 11.35 38.86
C LEU A 29 -2.65 12.70 39.55
N GLN A 30 -1.56 13.37 39.94
CA GLN A 30 -1.64 14.67 40.61
C GLN A 30 -2.31 15.72 39.73
N MET A 31 -1.92 15.81 38.45
CA MET A 31 -2.57 16.73 37.51
C MET A 31 -4.07 16.44 37.33
N MET A 32 -4.46 15.16 37.27
CA MET A 32 -5.87 14.76 37.18
C MET A 32 -6.65 15.06 38.47
N GLU A 33 -6.04 14.88 39.65
CA GLU A 33 -6.64 15.18 40.95
C GLU A 33 -6.82 16.69 41.18
N ASP A 34 -5.84 17.49 40.78
CA ASP A 34 -5.91 18.96 40.84
C ASP A 34 -7.04 19.47 39.94
N LYS A 35 -7.13 18.96 38.71
CA LYS A 35 -8.20 19.34 37.77
C LYS A 35 -9.58 18.89 38.23
N TYR A 36 -9.68 17.69 38.80
CA TYR A 36 -10.92 17.22 39.41
C TYR A 36 -11.38 18.16 40.52
N THR A 37 -10.48 18.55 41.42
CA THR A 37 -10.78 19.43 42.56
C THR A 37 -11.21 20.83 42.10
N GLU A 38 -10.59 21.36 41.04
CA GLU A 38 -11.00 22.62 40.41
C GLU A 38 -12.44 22.55 39.90
N LEU A 39 -12.81 21.49 39.16
CA LEU A 39 -14.15 21.32 38.61
C LEU A 39 -15.23 21.15 39.70
N ILE A 40 -14.88 20.51 40.82
CA ILE A 40 -15.77 20.42 41.98
C ILE A 40 -15.99 21.80 42.62
N ARG A 41 -14.94 22.65 42.70
CA ARG A 41 -15.07 24.03 43.19
C ARG A 41 -15.89 24.92 42.27
N GLU A 42 -15.88 24.67 40.96
CA GLU A 42 -16.76 25.30 39.99
C GLU A 42 -18.23 24.86 40.11
N GLY A 43 -18.55 23.92 41.00
CA GLY A 43 -19.92 23.45 41.27
C GLY A 43 -20.37 22.31 40.35
N LYS A 44 -19.46 21.65 39.62
CA LYS A 44 -19.82 20.48 38.81
C LYS A 44 -20.08 19.25 39.66
N THR A 45 -20.92 18.36 39.14
CA THR A 45 -21.16 17.05 39.76
C THR A 45 -19.94 16.13 39.62
N GLU A 46 -19.74 15.19 40.55
CA GLU A 46 -18.60 14.27 40.51
C GLU A 46 -18.49 13.53 39.17
N ASN A 47 -19.60 13.04 38.63
CA ASN A 47 -19.61 12.28 37.37
C ASN A 47 -19.23 13.15 36.17
N GLU A 48 -19.67 14.41 36.15
CA GLU A 48 -19.32 15.36 35.09
C GLU A 48 -17.85 15.78 35.18
N ALA A 49 -17.34 16.00 36.40
CA ALA A 49 -15.94 16.31 36.64
C ALA A 49 -15.03 15.17 36.18
N VAL A 50 -15.35 13.90 36.52
CA VAL A 50 -14.58 12.73 36.06
C VAL A 50 -14.57 12.62 34.54
N ALA A 51 -15.73 12.75 33.89
CA ALA A 51 -15.82 12.64 32.43
C ALA A 51 -15.00 13.72 31.72
N LYS A 52 -15.01 14.95 32.25
CA LYS A 52 -14.26 16.07 31.67
C LYS A 52 -12.75 15.89 31.85
N VAL A 53 -12.29 15.43 33.01
CA VAL A 53 -10.86 15.12 33.24
C VAL A 53 -10.38 14.02 32.29
N ILE A 54 -11.14 12.94 32.13
CA ILE A 54 -10.78 11.86 31.19
C ILE A 54 -10.70 12.36 29.75
N ALA A 55 -11.62 13.25 29.34
CA ALA A 55 -11.64 13.81 27.99
C ALA A 55 -10.47 14.79 27.74
N GLU A 56 -10.03 15.53 28.76
CA GLU A 56 -8.98 16.56 28.64
C GLU A 56 -7.57 15.95 28.59
N PHE A 57 -7.30 14.92 29.39
CA PHE A 57 -6.00 14.24 29.39
C PHE A 57 -5.86 13.17 28.30
N GLY A 58 -6.97 12.72 27.70
CA GLY A 58 -6.94 11.84 26.54
C GLY A 58 -6.19 10.53 26.78
N ASN A 59 -5.50 10.02 25.75
CA ASN A 59 -4.77 8.76 25.82
C ASN A 59 -3.29 8.97 26.17
N LEU A 60 -2.62 7.93 26.68
CA LEU A 60 -1.21 7.95 27.09
C LEU A 60 -0.27 8.51 26.02
N ASP A 61 -0.54 8.25 24.73
CA ASP A 61 0.29 8.76 23.63
C ASP A 61 0.32 10.30 23.59
N GLU A 62 -0.77 10.98 23.94
CA GLU A 62 -0.88 12.46 23.91
C GLU A 62 -0.13 13.11 25.09
N VAL A 63 -0.18 12.48 26.26
CA VAL A 63 0.46 12.96 27.50
C VAL A 63 1.89 12.44 27.69
N SER A 64 2.32 11.46 26.91
CA SER A 64 3.64 10.85 27.04
C SER A 64 4.81 11.79 26.83
N ALA A 65 4.64 12.77 25.92
CA ALA A 65 5.65 13.75 25.58
C ALA A 65 5.87 14.76 26.72
N SER A 66 4.78 15.20 27.37
CA SER A 66 4.87 16.12 28.52
C SER A 66 5.40 15.42 29.78
N LEU A 67 5.12 14.13 29.93
CA LEU A 67 5.56 13.31 31.06
C LEU A 67 6.98 12.73 30.89
N GLY A 68 7.66 13.00 29.77
CA GLY A 68 9.03 12.51 29.53
C GLY A 68 9.18 10.99 29.35
N ILE A 69 8.08 10.25 29.19
CA ILE A 69 8.08 8.78 29.03
C ILE A 69 7.95 8.35 27.56
N LYS A 70 8.10 9.28 26.62
CA LYS A 70 7.99 9.00 25.18
C LYS A 70 8.96 7.91 24.72
N GLU A 71 10.18 7.91 25.26
CA GLU A 71 11.19 6.89 24.99
C GLU A 71 10.78 5.52 25.53
N VAL A 72 10.28 5.43 26.77
CA VAL A 72 9.82 4.17 27.37
C VAL A 72 8.61 3.58 26.60
N ILE A 73 7.73 4.43 26.07
CA ILE A 73 6.62 4.01 25.22
C ILE A 73 7.11 3.60 23.83
N GLY A 74 8.10 4.30 23.29
CA GLY A 74 8.83 3.93 22.07
C GLY A 74 9.47 2.56 22.19
N GLU A 75 10.26 2.33 23.25
CA GLU A 75 10.88 1.06 23.57
C GLU A 75 9.86 -0.07 23.72
N LYS A 76 8.70 0.19 24.35
CA LYS A 76 7.62 -0.80 24.42
C LYS A 76 7.00 -1.08 23.04
N LYS A 77 6.82 -0.07 22.19
CA LYS A 77 6.39 -0.25 20.80
C LYS A 77 7.42 -1.05 20.00
N GLU A 78 8.72 -0.89 20.28
CA GLU A 78 9.78 -1.72 19.70
C GLU A 78 9.76 -3.16 20.25
N ARG A 79 9.54 -3.34 21.55
CA ARG A 79 9.49 -4.65 22.23
C ARG A 79 8.31 -5.51 21.81
N ASN A 80 7.22 -4.88 21.36
CA ASN A 80 6.04 -5.54 20.78
C ASN A 80 6.18 -5.84 19.28
N ARG A 81 7.30 -5.49 18.63
CA ARG A 81 7.53 -5.88 17.23
C ARG A 81 8.05 -7.30 17.17
N ARG A 82 7.48 -8.11 16.28
CA ARG A 82 8.08 -9.41 15.94
C ARG A 82 9.37 -9.14 15.18
N ASN A 83 10.50 -9.53 15.77
CA ASN A 83 11.78 -9.51 15.07
C ASN A 83 11.80 -10.67 14.06
N VAL A 84 11.89 -10.33 12.78
CA VAL A 84 11.91 -11.32 11.69
C VAL A 84 13.35 -11.70 11.41
N THR A 85 13.65 -12.99 11.42
CA THR A 85 15.02 -13.46 11.24
C THR A 85 15.49 -13.30 9.80
N MET A 86 16.80 -13.33 9.62
CA MET A 86 17.43 -13.25 8.30
C MET A 86 16.99 -14.42 7.40
N GLU A 87 16.83 -15.61 7.98
CA GLU A 87 16.35 -16.81 7.30
C GLU A 87 14.90 -16.63 6.83
N GLU A 88 14.01 -16.16 7.71
CA GLU A 88 12.60 -15.87 7.38
C GLU A 88 12.50 -14.84 6.25
N ILE A 89 13.34 -13.81 6.24
CA ILE A 89 13.37 -12.81 5.16
C ILE A 89 13.81 -13.42 3.83
N LYS A 90 14.82 -14.30 3.82
CA LYS A 90 15.26 -14.98 2.59
C LYS A 90 14.16 -15.88 2.03
N GLU A 91 13.53 -16.68 2.89
CA GLU A 91 12.40 -17.54 2.50
C GLU A 91 11.23 -16.72 1.96
N TYR A 92 10.87 -15.63 2.66
CA TYR A 92 9.84 -14.71 2.20
C TYR A 92 10.15 -14.11 0.83
N ILE A 93 11.39 -13.65 0.60
CA ILE A 93 11.80 -13.11 -0.70
C ILE A 93 11.63 -14.17 -1.79
N ASN A 94 12.08 -15.41 -1.56
CA ASN A 94 11.97 -16.49 -2.53
C ASN A 94 10.51 -16.84 -2.86
N ASP A 95 9.68 -17.03 -1.84
CA ASP A 95 8.27 -17.33 -2.02
C ASP A 95 7.53 -16.18 -2.71
N LYS A 96 7.86 -14.94 -2.34
CA LYS A 96 7.21 -13.78 -2.93
C LYS A 96 7.64 -13.56 -4.38
N ILE A 97 8.90 -13.83 -4.72
CA ILE A 97 9.38 -13.80 -6.12
C ILE A 97 8.66 -14.86 -6.95
N ALA A 98 8.48 -16.09 -6.44
CA ALA A 98 7.72 -17.13 -7.13
C ALA A 98 6.25 -16.71 -7.33
N SER A 99 5.62 -16.13 -6.31
CA SER A 99 4.27 -15.56 -6.39
C SER A 99 4.15 -14.45 -7.43
N ILE A 100 5.13 -13.55 -7.50
CA ILE A 100 5.22 -12.48 -8.50
C ILE A 100 5.33 -13.08 -9.92
N LEU A 101 6.16 -14.11 -10.09
CA LEU A 101 6.33 -14.80 -11.37
C LEU A 101 5.02 -15.45 -11.83
N PHE A 102 4.32 -16.16 -10.95
CA PHE A 102 3.01 -16.74 -11.27
C PHE A 102 1.98 -15.68 -11.65
N THR A 103 1.99 -14.54 -10.96
CA THR A 103 1.11 -13.40 -11.29
C THR A 103 1.45 -12.82 -12.67
N ALA A 104 2.74 -12.64 -12.98
CA ALA A 104 3.16 -12.12 -14.28
C ALA A 104 2.80 -13.07 -15.43
N ILE A 105 3.00 -14.37 -15.26
CA ILE A 105 2.63 -15.40 -16.25
C ILE A 105 1.10 -15.46 -16.38
N GLY A 106 0.35 -15.46 -15.27
CA GLY A 106 -1.11 -15.48 -15.30
C GLY A 106 -1.68 -14.29 -16.09
N VAL A 107 -1.16 -13.08 -15.86
CA VAL A 107 -1.57 -11.89 -16.61
C VAL A 107 -1.18 -11.98 -18.09
N ALA A 108 0.00 -12.50 -18.42
CA ALA A 108 0.38 -12.74 -19.81
C ALA A 108 -0.57 -13.73 -20.52
N LEU A 109 -0.97 -14.80 -19.84
CA LEU A 109 -1.95 -15.76 -20.38
C LEU A 109 -3.32 -15.12 -20.61
N PHE A 110 -3.76 -14.20 -19.75
CA PHE A 110 -5.01 -13.46 -19.97
C PHE A 110 -4.94 -12.54 -21.20
N ILE A 111 -3.78 -11.93 -21.46
CA ILE A 111 -3.57 -11.09 -22.65
C ILE A 111 -3.51 -11.98 -23.92
N LEU A 112 -2.92 -13.16 -23.81
CA LEU A 112 -2.78 -14.12 -24.92
C LEU A 112 -4.01 -14.99 -25.16
N CYS A 113 -5.01 -14.98 -24.27
CA CYS A 113 -6.16 -15.88 -24.40
C CYS A 113 -6.99 -15.72 -25.69
N PRO A 114 -7.04 -14.56 -26.37
CA PRO A 114 -7.70 -14.43 -27.67
C PRO A 114 -6.85 -14.93 -28.86
N VAL A 115 -5.56 -15.23 -28.66
CA VAL A 115 -4.67 -15.64 -29.76
C VAL A 115 -5.17 -16.92 -30.45
N PRO A 116 -5.55 -17.99 -29.72
CA PRO A 116 -6.15 -19.17 -30.34
C PRO A 116 -7.41 -18.90 -31.17
N THR A 117 -8.28 -17.99 -30.71
CA THR A 117 -9.50 -17.64 -31.44
C THR A 117 -9.19 -16.89 -32.74
N ILE A 118 -8.17 -16.03 -32.73
CA ILE A 118 -7.75 -15.28 -33.93
C ILE A 118 -7.13 -16.23 -34.97
N ILE A 119 -6.29 -17.17 -34.54
CA ILE A 119 -5.59 -18.09 -35.47
C ILE A 119 -6.54 -19.16 -36.03
N LEU A 120 -7.38 -19.75 -35.19
CA LEU A 120 -8.25 -20.86 -35.58
C LEU A 120 -9.61 -20.41 -36.13
N GLY A 121 -9.97 -19.14 -35.96
CA GLY A 121 -11.27 -18.60 -36.38
C GLY A 121 -11.50 -18.56 -37.89
N GLU A 122 -10.43 -18.69 -38.70
CA GLU A 122 -10.52 -18.78 -40.16
C GLU A 122 -10.84 -20.20 -40.66
N MET A 123 -10.77 -21.22 -39.81
CA MET A 123 -10.94 -22.62 -40.20
C MET A 123 -12.33 -23.14 -39.83
N ASP A 124 -13.24 -23.21 -40.81
CA ASP A 124 -14.65 -23.61 -40.64
C ASP A 124 -14.86 -24.94 -39.90
N SER A 125 -13.95 -25.90 -40.05
CA SER A 125 -14.07 -27.23 -39.43
C SER A 125 -13.82 -27.25 -37.92
N ILE A 126 -13.17 -26.23 -37.36
CA ILE A 126 -12.68 -26.20 -35.96
C ILE A 126 -12.98 -24.90 -35.22
N ILE A 127 -14.00 -24.15 -35.64
CA ILE A 127 -14.41 -22.87 -35.02
C ILE A 127 -14.59 -22.97 -33.49
N TRP A 128 -15.11 -24.09 -32.98
CA TRP A 128 -15.35 -24.32 -31.54
C TRP A 128 -14.06 -24.48 -30.72
N VAL A 129 -12.94 -24.84 -31.36
CA VAL A 129 -11.66 -25.12 -30.69
C VAL A 129 -11.04 -23.83 -30.14
N GLY A 130 -11.14 -22.72 -30.89
CA GLY A 130 -10.63 -21.42 -30.47
C GLY A 130 -11.19 -20.96 -29.12
N PRO A 131 -12.53 -20.82 -28.97
CA PRO A 131 -13.16 -20.42 -27.72
C PRO A 131 -12.89 -21.42 -26.58
N THR A 132 -12.83 -22.72 -26.88
CA THR A 132 -12.50 -23.74 -25.88
C THR A 132 -11.10 -23.51 -25.30
N LEU A 133 -10.10 -23.29 -26.16
CA LEU A 133 -8.73 -23.05 -25.71
C LEU A 133 -8.58 -21.71 -24.97
N LEU A 134 -9.36 -20.68 -25.35
CA LEU A 134 -9.43 -19.41 -24.62
C LEU A 134 -9.82 -19.63 -23.16
N PHE A 135 -10.89 -20.37 -22.89
CA PHE A 135 -11.32 -20.66 -21.52
C PHE A 135 -10.30 -21.50 -20.74
N VAL A 136 -9.61 -22.42 -21.41
CA VAL A 136 -8.51 -23.20 -20.80
C VAL A 136 -7.35 -22.29 -20.38
N LEU A 137 -6.93 -21.34 -21.23
CA LEU A 137 -5.86 -20.39 -20.90
C LEU A 137 -6.25 -19.48 -19.73
N ILE A 138 -7.51 -19.04 -19.67
CA ILE A 138 -8.03 -18.30 -18.53
C ILE A 138 -7.99 -19.16 -17.25
N ALA A 139 -8.46 -20.40 -17.30
CA ALA A 139 -8.44 -21.30 -16.15
C ALA A 139 -7.01 -21.52 -15.63
N VAL A 140 -6.04 -21.73 -16.53
CA VAL A 140 -4.61 -21.86 -16.17
C VAL A 140 -4.08 -20.56 -15.56
N GLY A 141 -4.37 -19.40 -16.15
CA GLY A 141 -3.94 -18.11 -15.61
C GLY A 141 -4.48 -17.83 -14.21
N VAL A 142 -5.77 -18.14 -13.96
CA VAL A 142 -6.38 -18.02 -12.63
C VAL A 142 -5.73 -18.99 -11.64
N ALA A 143 -5.51 -20.25 -12.04
CA ALA A 143 -4.86 -21.24 -11.18
C ALA A 143 -3.45 -20.80 -10.76
N LEU A 144 -2.64 -20.24 -11.67
CA LEU A 144 -1.32 -19.70 -11.35
C LEU A 144 -1.41 -18.54 -10.33
N CYS A 145 -2.35 -17.61 -10.53
CA CYS A 145 -2.58 -16.50 -9.58
C CYS A 145 -2.98 -17.01 -8.18
N ILE A 146 -3.84 -18.02 -8.08
CA ILE A 146 -4.25 -18.62 -6.80
C ILE A 146 -3.07 -19.32 -6.13
N LEU A 147 -2.30 -20.12 -6.87
CA LEU A 147 -1.10 -20.80 -6.35
C LEU A 147 -0.06 -19.79 -5.85
N GLY A 148 0.11 -18.67 -6.56
CA GLY A 148 0.94 -17.56 -6.13
C GLY A 148 0.41 -16.87 -4.87
N GLY A 149 -0.90 -16.70 -4.74
CA GLY A 149 -1.54 -16.14 -3.56
C GLY A 149 -1.32 -17.00 -2.31
N ASN A 150 -1.55 -18.32 -2.43
CA ASN A 150 -1.43 -19.29 -1.34
C ASN A 150 -0.02 -19.31 -0.72
N ARG A 151 1.04 -19.26 -1.55
CA ARG A 151 2.43 -19.16 -1.07
C ARG A 151 2.70 -17.95 -0.19
N THR A 152 1.93 -16.88 -0.36
CA THR A 152 2.12 -15.64 0.41
C THR A 152 1.25 -15.57 1.66
N GLU A 153 0.36 -16.54 1.87
CA GLU A 153 -0.54 -16.59 3.02
C GLU A 153 0.23 -16.81 4.33
N GLN A 154 1.22 -17.71 4.34
CA GLN A 154 2.04 -17.95 5.53
C GLN A 154 2.80 -16.70 6.02
N TRP A 155 3.08 -15.78 5.11
CA TRP A 155 3.79 -14.52 5.37
C TRP A 155 2.86 -13.35 5.68
N ARG A 156 1.59 -13.65 6.00
CA ARG A 156 0.57 -12.63 6.31
C ARG A 156 0.99 -11.73 7.48
N PHE A 157 1.72 -12.27 8.45
CA PHE A 157 2.24 -11.51 9.59
C PHE A 157 3.11 -10.30 9.17
N ILE A 158 3.93 -10.42 8.12
CA ILE A 158 4.76 -9.30 7.60
C ILE A 158 3.91 -8.11 7.11
N LYS A 159 2.63 -8.33 6.80
CA LYS A 159 1.71 -7.27 6.34
C LYS A 159 0.86 -6.67 7.47
N TYR A 160 0.49 -7.47 8.48
CA TYR A 160 -0.54 -7.07 9.46
C TYR A 160 -0.01 -6.96 10.89
N GLU A 161 1.13 -7.55 11.20
CA GLU A 161 1.77 -7.46 12.50
C GLU A 161 2.90 -6.43 12.46
N PRO A 162 3.16 -5.71 13.57
CA PRO A 162 4.32 -4.83 13.65
C PRO A 162 5.58 -5.71 13.66
N CYS A 163 6.37 -5.65 12.59
CA CYS A 163 7.62 -6.39 12.47
C CYS A 163 8.81 -5.43 12.46
N SER A 164 9.97 -5.92 12.90
CA SER A 164 11.27 -5.24 12.74
C SER A 164 12.28 -6.23 12.17
N ILE A 165 13.31 -5.71 11.49
CA ILE A 165 14.41 -6.53 10.98
C ILE A 165 15.72 -6.05 11.60
N SER A 166 16.62 -7.00 11.89
CA SER A 166 17.95 -6.67 12.39
C SER A 166 18.75 -5.80 11.40
N PRO A 167 19.68 -4.95 11.87
CA PRO A 167 20.49 -4.10 10.98
C PRO A 167 21.26 -4.89 9.91
N SER A 168 21.81 -6.05 10.27
CA SER A 168 22.51 -6.94 9.33
C SER A 168 21.58 -7.51 8.24
N THR A 169 20.32 -7.75 8.58
CA THR A 169 19.29 -8.19 7.62
C THR A 169 18.88 -7.05 6.68
N ALA A 170 18.77 -5.83 7.20
CA ALA A 170 18.51 -4.65 6.39
C ALA A 170 19.63 -4.42 5.35
N ASP A 171 20.90 -4.51 5.76
CA ASP A 171 22.05 -4.38 4.86
C ASP A 171 22.03 -5.42 3.74
N PHE A 172 21.62 -6.66 4.05
CA PHE A 172 21.43 -7.69 3.03
C PHE A 172 20.32 -7.33 2.03
N VAL A 173 19.16 -6.86 2.50
CA VAL A 173 18.06 -6.45 1.63
C VAL A 173 18.48 -5.27 0.75
N VAL A 174 19.25 -4.31 1.28
CA VAL A 174 19.83 -3.19 0.51
C VAL A 174 20.78 -3.71 -0.55
N ALA A 175 21.69 -4.62 -0.20
CA ALA A 175 22.64 -5.22 -1.14
C ALA A 175 21.91 -5.95 -2.29
N GLU A 176 20.88 -6.72 -1.97
CA GLU A 176 20.09 -7.47 -2.95
C GLU A 176 19.25 -6.53 -3.84
N LYS A 177 18.65 -5.49 -3.26
CA LYS A 177 17.95 -4.43 -4.00
C LYS A 177 18.89 -3.71 -4.95
N ARG A 178 20.11 -3.36 -4.51
CA ARG A 178 21.12 -2.67 -5.34
C ARG A 178 21.55 -3.54 -6.52
N LYS A 179 21.78 -4.85 -6.30
CA LYS A 179 22.05 -5.80 -7.39
C LYS A 179 20.91 -5.86 -8.40
N PHE A 180 19.67 -5.87 -7.93
CA PHE A 180 18.50 -5.92 -8.80
C PHE A 180 18.16 -4.57 -9.45
N GLN A 181 18.70 -3.43 -9.00
CA GLN A 181 18.30 -2.10 -9.48
C GLN A 181 18.60 -1.87 -10.98
N SER A 182 19.74 -2.34 -11.46
CA SER A 182 20.11 -2.26 -12.89
C SER A 182 19.19 -3.14 -13.74
N VAL A 183 18.94 -4.38 -13.28
CA VAL A 183 18.03 -5.33 -13.92
C VAL A 183 16.59 -4.82 -13.91
N HIS A 184 16.15 -4.21 -12.81
CA HIS A 184 14.84 -3.59 -12.67
C HIS A 184 14.62 -2.55 -13.76
N THR A 185 15.56 -1.61 -13.86
CA THR A 185 15.51 -0.52 -14.85
C THR A 185 15.50 -1.07 -16.26
N ALA A 186 16.39 -2.02 -16.57
CA ALA A 186 16.46 -2.65 -17.89
C ALA A 186 15.16 -3.38 -18.26
N MET A 187 14.65 -4.28 -17.41
CA MET A 187 13.42 -5.03 -17.68
C MET A 187 12.20 -4.12 -17.77
N PHE A 188 12.12 -3.08 -16.93
CA PHE A 188 11.01 -2.13 -16.94
C PHE A 188 10.99 -1.28 -18.21
N CYS A 189 12.15 -0.74 -18.61
CA CYS A 189 12.28 0.00 -19.87
C CYS A 189 12.01 -0.89 -21.09
N THR A 190 12.56 -2.11 -21.12
CA THR A 190 12.28 -3.08 -22.19
C THR A 190 10.80 -3.43 -22.26
N GLY A 191 10.12 -3.61 -21.11
CA GLY A 191 8.70 -3.87 -21.07
C GLY A 191 7.86 -2.72 -21.66
N ILE A 192 8.19 -1.47 -21.31
CA ILE A 192 7.54 -0.29 -21.88
C ILE A 192 7.81 -0.19 -23.39
N ALA A 193 9.05 -0.37 -23.81
CA ALA A 193 9.43 -0.32 -25.22
C ALA A 193 8.67 -1.37 -26.04
N LEU A 194 8.53 -2.61 -25.55
CA LEU A 194 7.73 -3.65 -26.20
C LEU A 194 6.25 -3.26 -26.32
N CYS A 195 5.66 -2.66 -25.28
CA CYS A 195 4.28 -2.18 -25.33
C CYS A 195 4.08 -1.03 -26.33
N VAL A 196 5.02 -0.09 -26.42
CA VAL A 196 4.93 1.04 -27.39
C VAL A 196 5.15 0.54 -28.82
N CYS A 197 6.11 -0.36 -29.02
CA CYS A 197 6.44 -0.93 -30.33
C CYS A 197 5.47 -2.03 -30.78
N CYS A 198 4.46 -2.40 -29.98
CA CYS A 198 3.55 -3.51 -30.30
C CYS A 198 2.78 -3.31 -31.62
N SER A 199 2.55 -2.07 -32.03
CA SER A 199 1.85 -1.75 -33.28
C SER A 199 2.73 -1.86 -34.53
N ILE A 200 4.06 -1.87 -34.40
CA ILE A 200 4.99 -1.90 -35.54
C ILE A 200 4.77 -3.16 -36.41
N PRO A 201 4.72 -4.39 -35.85
CA PRO A 201 4.42 -5.57 -36.64
C PRO A 201 3.08 -5.51 -37.38
N ALA A 202 2.03 -4.97 -36.75
CA ALA A 202 0.72 -4.85 -37.37
C ALA A 202 0.71 -3.88 -38.57
N ILE A 203 1.44 -2.76 -38.47
CA ILE A 203 1.57 -1.79 -39.57
C ILE A 203 2.30 -2.42 -40.77
N ILE A 204 3.41 -3.11 -40.53
CA ILE A 204 4.21 -3.73 -41.60
C ILE A 204 3.43 -4.84 -42.31
N ILE A 205 2.65 -5.63 -41.57
CA ILE A 205 1.83 -6.70 -42.14
C ILE A 205 0.63 -6.10 -42.91
N GLY A 206 -0.01 -5.05 -42.36
CA GLY A 206 -1.16 -4.39 -43.00
C GLY A 206 -0.86 -3.71 -44.33
N ASP A 207 0.39 -3.25 -44.55
CA ASP A 207 0.82 -2.65 -45.82
C ASP A 207 1.14 -3.70 -46.91
N GLY A 208 0.94 -4.99 -46.63
CA GLY A 208 1.13 -6.08 -47.59
C GLY A 208 2.59 -6.38 -47.95
N HIS A 209 3.55 -5.76 -47.27
CA HIS A 209 4.99 -5.99 -47.47
C HIS A 209 5.42 -7.42 -47.06
N LEU A 210 4.62 -8.07 -46.21
CA LEU A 210 4.74 -9.48 -45.83
C LEU A 210 3.50 -10.23 -46.34
N ARG A 211 3.68 -11.34 -47.07
CA ARG A 211 2.58 -12.20 -47.58
C ARG A 211 1.95 -13.07 -46.47
N ILE A 212 1.60 -12.46 -45.34
CA ILE A 212 1.00 -13.10 -44.16
C ILE A 212 -0.48 -12.68 -44.09
N SER A 213 -1.37 -13.53 -43.58
CA SER A 213 -2.78 -13.16 -43.35
C SER A 213 -2.88 -11.94 -42.42
N GLU A 214 -3.81 -11.03 -42.70
CA GLU A 214 -4.04 -9.78 -41.96
C GLU A 214 -4.27 -10.02 -40.45
N ASN A 215 -4.83 -11.19 -40.08
CA ASN A 215 -5.11 -11.56 -38.70
C ASN A 215 -3.87 -11.75 -37.82
N TRP A 216 -2.69 -11.99 -38.41
CA TRP A 216 -1.44 -12.13 -37.66
C TRP A 216 -0.97 -10.83 -37.02
N GLY A 217 -1.37 -9.67 -37.58
CA GLY A 217 -1.06 -8.37 -36.99
C GLY A 217 -1.54 -8.26 -35.55
N GLY A 218 -2.78 -8.69 -35.29
CA GLY A 218 -3.36 -8.73 -33.94
C GLY A 218 -2.64 -9.69 -33.01
N VAL A 219 -2.20 -10.85 -33.51
CA VAL A 219 -1.45 -11.85 -32.73
C VAL A 219 -0.12 -11.28 -32.23
N PHE A 220 0.63 -10.60 -33.11
CA PHE A 220 1.90 -9.98 -32.73
C PHE A 220 1.72 -8.85 -31.71
N VAL A 221 0.68 -8.02 -31.86
CA VAL A 221 0.35 -6.98 -30.88
C VAL A 221 0.13 -7.60 -29.50
N LEU A 222 -0.72 -8.63 -29.41
CA LEU A 222 -1.01 -9.31 -28.14
C LEU A 222 0.25 -9.97 -27.56
N LEU A 223 1.11 -10.56 -28.39
CA LEU A 223 2.38 -11.16 -27.96
C LEU A 223 3.33 -10.13 -27.33
N PHE A 224 3.54 -9.01 -28.01
CA PHE A 224 4.44 -7.94 -27.53
C PHE A 224 3.91 -7.32 -26.23
N VAL A 225 2.60 -7.06 -26.16
CA VAL A 225 1.95 -6.54 -24.95
C VAL A 225 2.04 -7.54 -23.80
N ALA A 226 1.80 -8.83 -24.04
CA ALA A 226 1.88 -9.86 -23.01
C ALA A 226 3.29 -9.96 -22.40
N VAL A 227 4.33 -9.99 -23.23
CA VAL A 227 5.74 -10.03 -22.77
C VAL A 227 6.10 -8.73 -22.05
N GLY A 228 5.71 -7.58 -22.62
CA GLY A 228 6.01 -6.27 -22.03
C GLY A 228 5.38 -6.08 -20.65
N VAL A 229 4.09 -6.43 -20.51
CA VAL A 229 3.37 -6.38 -19.23
C VAL A 229 3.95 -7.38 -18.23
N ALA A 230 4.32 -8.60 -18.64
CA ALA A 230 4.96 -9.57 -17.74
C ALA A 230 6.29 -9.03 -17.16
N PHE A 231 7.13 -8.39 -18.00
CA PHE A 231 8.37 -7.76 -17.55
C PHE A 231 8.11 -6.61 -16.58
N ILE A 232 7.12 -5.76 -16.86
CA ILE A 232 6.73 -4.65 -15.98
C ILE A 232 6.26 -5.19 -14.62
N ILE A 233 5.38 -6.20 -14.60
CA ILE A 233 4.86 -6.79 -13.36
C ILE A 233 5.99 -7.42 -12.54
N TYR A 234 6.81 -8.26 -13.18
CA TYR A 234 7.93 -8.93 -12.51
C TYR A 234 8.90 -7.92 -11.90
N SER A 235 9.35 -6.96 -12.71
CA SER A 235 10.32 -5.95 -12.33
C SER A 235 9.80 -5.02 -11.24
N SER A 236 8.62 -4.43 -11.42
CA SER A 236 8.05 -3.45 -10.49
C SER A 236 7.64 -4.07 -9.16
N SER A 237 7.08 -5.28 -9.17
CA SER A 237 6.62 -5.95 -7.95
C SER A 237 7.79 -6.41 -7.10
N ARG A 238 8.87 -6.92 -7.71
CA ARG A 238 10.09 -7.29 -6.99
C ARG A 238 10.80 -6.07 -6.41
N TYR A 239 10.81 -4.94 -7.13
CA TYR A 239 11.34 -3.69 -6.58
C TYR A 239 10.53 -3.20 -5.36
N LYS A 240 9.18 -3.22 -5.45
CA LYS A 240 8.28 -2.89 -4.33
C LYS A 240 8.42 -3.82 -3.13
N LEU A 241 8.71 -5.11 -3.36
CA LEU A 241 9.01 -6.06 -2.29
C LEU A 241 10.19 -5.60 -1.44
N TYR A 242 11.32 -5.24 -2.07
CA TYR A 242 12.49 -4.77 -1.33
C TYR A 242 12.21 -3.46 -0.58
N GLN A 243 11.47 -2.52 -1.19
CA GLN A 243 11.04 -1.30 -0.49
C GLN A 243 10.18 -1.62 0.74
N LYS A 244 9.25 -2.57 0.62
CA LYS A 244 8.39 -2.98 1.73
C LYS A 244 9.19 -3.60 2.88
N LEU A 245 10.20 -4.42 2.57
CA LEU A 245 11.06 -5.03 3.58
C LEU A 245 11.93 -3.99 4.30
N LEU A 246 12.48 -3.03 3.56
CA LEU A 246 13.24 -1.93 4.17
C LEU A 246 12.34 -1.03 5.02
N ALA A 247 11.08 -0.84 4.62
CA ALA A 247 10.07 -0.09 5.38
C ALA A 247 9.62 -0.77 6.68
N LEU A 248 10.03 -2.02 6.97
CA LEU A 248 9.76 -2.66 8.27
C LEU A 248 10.53 -2.01 9.41
N ASN A 249 11.71 -1.43 9.12
CA ASN A 249 12.41 -0.62 10.11
C ASN A 249 11.81 0.79 10.10
N SER A 250 11.28 1.22 11.25
CA SER A 250 10.69 2.56 11.38
C SER A 250 11.75 3.65 11.17
N GLU A 251 11.32 4.82 10.67
CA GLU A 251 12.16 6.02 10.45
C GLU A 251 13.01 6.38 11.70
N GLU A 252 12.53 6.06 12.90
CA GLU A 252 13.18 6.36 14.19
C GLU A 252 14.34 5.41 14.56
N THR A 253 14.57 4.33 13.81
CA THR A 253 15.69 3.39 14.08
C THR A 253 16.87 3.61 13.14
N ILE A 254 18.08 3.14 13.48
CA ILE A 254 19.28 3.21 12.60
C ILE A 254 19.02 2.58 11.22
N GLY A 255 18.14 1.58 11.13
CA GLY A 255 17.67 0.99 9.86
C GLY A 255 16.61 1.81 9.11
N GLY A 256 16.03 2.83 9.73
CA GLY A 256 15.08 3.77 9.16
C GLY A 256 15.68 4.73 8.14
N ALA A 257 17.01 4.92 8.14
CA ALA A 257 17.74 5.69 7.12
C ALA A 257 17.52 5.18 5.68
N TYR A 258 17.08 3.93 5.53
CA TYR A 258 16.79 3.30 4.24
C TYR A 258 15.33 3.41 3.80
N VAL A 259 14.44 3.86 4.70
CA VAL A 259 13.04 4.17 4.37
C VAL A 259 13.04 5.54 3.72
N GLN A 260 12.78 5.60 2.42
CA GLN A 260 12.37 6.88 1.83
C GLN A 260 11.09 7.29 2.54
N SER A 261 11.13 8.43 3.22
CA SER A 261 9.97 9.13 3.73
C SER A 261 9.02 9.34 2.57
N LYS A 262 8.14 8.36 2.36
CA LYS A 262 6.99 8.53 1.48
C LYS A 262 6.25 9.71 2.07
N ASP A 263 6.13 10.78 1.27
CA ASP A 263 5.37 11.99 1.56
C ASP A 263 4.29 11.66 2.58
N LYS A 264 4.52 12.04 3.85
CA LYS A 264 3.54 11.82 4.90
C LYS A 264 2.27 12.44 4.36
N GLU A 265 1.23 11.63 4.13
CA GLU A 265 -0.07 12.21 3.82
C GLU A 265 -0.33 13.24 4.91
N PRO A 266 -0.60 14.51 4.56
CA PRO A 266 -0.66 15.59 5.53
C PRO A 266 -1.60 15.17 6.65
N VAL A 267 -1.07 15.08 7.88
CA VAL A 267 -1.88 14.68 9.02
C VAL A 267 -2.76 15.86 9.36
N TYR A 268 -3.98 15.82 8.84
CA TYR A 268 -4.97 16.86 9.14
C TYR A 268 -5.24 16.86 10.64
N THR A 269 -4.90 17.98 11.28
CA THR A 269 -5.20 18.28 12.68
C THR A 269 -6.72 18.37 12.89
N ASN A 270 -7.46 18.83 11.88
CA ASN A 270 -8.91 18.93 11.93
C ASN A 270 -9.61 17.63 11.47
N LYS A 271 -10.42 17.05 12.37
CA LYS A 271 -11.18 15.81 12.14
C LYS A 271 -12.15 15.92 10.94
N THR A 272 -12.72 17.09 10.68
CA THR A 272 -13.66 17.31 9.57
C THR A 272 -12.96 17.28 8.21
N VAL A 273 -11.80 17.92 8.10
CA VAL A 273 -11.00 17.94 6.87
C VAL A 273 -10.53 16.53 6.52
N ARG A 274 -10.12 15.75 7.53
CA ARG A 274 -9.74 14.34 7.34
C ARG A 274 -10.86 13.49 6.72
N VAL A 275 -12.10 13.69 7.16
CA VAL A 275 -13.26 12.96 6.61
C VAL A 275 -13.59 13.44 5.19
N ILE A 276 -13.53 14.74 4.92
CA ILE A 276 -13.75 15.28 3.57
C ILE A 276 -12.70 14.73 2.61
N MET A 277 -11.45 14.68 3.05
CA MET A 277 -10.33 14.24 2.23
C MET A 277 -10.38 12.75 1.89
N SER A 278 -10.87 11.90 2.82
CA SER A 278 -11.01 10.47 2.56
C SER A 278 -12.07 10.15 1.49
N VAL A 279 -13.06 11.04 1.32
CA VAL A 279 -14.16 10.89 0.35
C VAL A 279 -13.96 11.77 -0.90
N TYR A 280 -12.88 12.55 -0.95
CA TYR A 280 -12.62 13.53 -2.02
C TYR A 280 -12.61 12.91 -3.42
N TRP A 281 -11.79 11.88 -3.65
CA TRP A 281 -11.68 11.24 -4.97
C TRP A 281 -12.95 10.52 -5.43
N PRO A 282 -13.61 9.71 -4.59
CA PRO A 282 -14.92 9.17 -4.93
C PRO A 282 -15.93 10.26 -5.29
N SER A 283 -15.94 11.39 -4.57
CA SER A 283 -16.84 12.51 -4.84
C SER A 283 -16.55 13.17 -6.17
N VAL A 284 -15.29 13.48 -6.47
CA VAL A 284 -14.85 14.03 -7.76
C VAL A 284 -15.22 13.09 -8.91
N THR A 285 -15.03 11.79 -8.72
CA THR A 285 -15.39 10.78 -9.72
C THR A 285 -16.90 10.75 -9.94
N CYS A 286 -17.68 10.81 -8.88
CA CYS A 286 -19.15 10.88 -8.95
C CYS A 286 -19.60 12.14 -9.72
N VAL A 287 -19.07 13.32 -9.38
CA VAL A 287 -19.37 14.58 -10.08
C VAL A 287 -18.97 14.51 -11.55
N TYR A 288 -17.77 14.00 -11.85
CA TYR A 288 -17.31 13.80 -13.22
C TYR A 288 -18.26 12.90 -14.00
N LEU A 289 -18.68 11.76 -13.43
CA LEU A 289 -19.60 10.85 -14.09
C LEU A 289 -20.99 11.47 -14.28
N CYS A 290 -21.58 12.10 -13.25
CA CYS A 290 -22.88 12.77 -13.37
C CYS A 290 -22.88 13.84 -14.47
N ILE A 291 -21.86 14.71 -14.49
CA ILE A 291 -21.75 15.76 -15.51
C ILE A 291 -21.49 15.14 -16.89
N SER A 292 -20.61 14.14 -16.99
CA SER A 292 -20.28 13.49 -18.28
C SER A 292 -21.47 12.74 -18.87
N PHE A 293 -22.28 12.07 -18.04
CA PHE A 293 -23.49 11.40 -18.49
C PHE A 293 -24.63 12.38 -18.84
N LEU A 294 -24.76 13.50 -18.13
CA LEU A 294 -25.78 14.52 -18.45
C LEU A 294 -25.46 15.29 -19.73
N THR A 295 -24.18 15.61 -19.94
CA THR A 295 -23.74 16.46 -21.06
C THR A 295 -23.31 15.67 -22.29
N PHE A 296 -22.97 14.37 -22.15
CA PHE A 296 -22.36 13.52 -23.18
C PHE A 296 -21.10 14.13 -23.84
N GLN A 297 -20.50 15.18 -23.27
CA GLN A 297 -19.34 15.90 -23.79
C GLN A 297 -18.04 15.48 -23.10
N TRP A 298 -17.71 14.19 -23.21
CA TRP A 298 -16.50 13.58 -22.62
C TRP A 298 -15.19 14.29 -22.99
N GLY A 299 -15.16 14.99 -24.13
CA GLY A 299 -14.00 15.79 -24.58
C GLY A 299 -13.74 17.08 -23.79
N ILE A 300 -14.72 17.57 -23.02
CA ILE A 300 -14.58 18.79 -22.19
C ILE A 300 -14.60 18.43 -20.70
N THR A 301 -15.43 17.46 -20.30
CA THR A 301 -15.63 17.13 -18.87
C THR A 301 -14.39 16.58 -18.17
N TRP A 302 -13.39 16.13 -18.92
CA TRP A 302 -12.10 15.71 -18.36
C TRP A 302 -11.37 16.83 -17.60
N ILE A 303 -11.66 18.12 -17.89
CA ILE A 303 -11.09 19.30 -17.20
C ILE A 303 -11.39 19.30 -15.69
N ILE A 304 -12.43 18.58 -15.26
CA ILE A 304 -12.75 18.38 -13.83
C ILE A 304 -11.57 17.74 -13.08
N TRP A 305 -10.80 16.85 -13.73
CA TRP A 305 -9.66 16.17 -13.11
C TRP A 305 -8.50 17.12 -12.77
N PRO A 306 -7.98 17.94 -13.72
CA PRO A 306 -7.00 18.98 -13.41
C PRO A 306 -7.46 19.94 -12.29
N ILE A 307 -8.70 20.43 -12.35
CA ILE A 307 -9.25 21.35 -11.36
C ILE A 307 -9.28 20.69 -9.97
N ALA A 308 -9.76 19.45 -9.89
CA ALA A 308 -9.76 18.68 -8.66
C ALA A 308 -8.33 18.45 -8.12
N GLY A 309 -7.34 18.25 -8.98
CA GLY A 309 -5.94 18.17 -8.56
C GLY A 309 -5.44 19.46 -7.89
N VAL A 310 -5.77 20.63 -8.45
CA VAL A 310 -5.37 21.94 -7.92
C VAL A 310 -6.08 22.23 -6.58
N VAL A 311 -7.39 22.00 -6.52
CA VAL A 311 -8.18 22.19 -5.30
C VAL A 311 -7.65 21.33 -4.17
N ARG A 312 -7.29 20.06 -4.46
CA ARG A 312 -6.68 19.16 -3.48
C ARG A 312 -5.39 19.75 -2.90
N ARG A 313 -4.47 20.22 -3.75
CA ARG A 313 -3.21 20.82 -3.31
C ARG A 313 -3.41 22.08 -2.47
N LEU A 314 -4.41 22.90 -2.78
CA LEU A 314 -4.76 24.06 -1.96
C LEU A 314 -5.26 23.65 -0.57
N ILE A 315 -6.11 22.63 -0.49
CA ILE A 315 -6.59 22.09 0.79
C ILE A 315 -5.40 21.53 1.60
N ASP A 316 -4.52 20.76 0.96
CA ASP A 316 -3.31 20.21 1.58
C ASP A 316 -2.41 21.34 2.12
N SER A 317 -2.27 22.44 1.39
CA SER A 317 -1.45 23.60 1.79
C SER A 317 -2.03 24.42 2.95
N ILE A 318 -3.36 24.48 3.09
CA ILE A 318 -4.04 25.31 4.11
C ILE A 318 -4.26 24.52 5.39
N TYR A 319 -4.55 23.22 5.28
CA TYR A 319 -4.99 22.38 6.39
C TYR A 319 -4.03 21.22 6.70
N GLY A 320 -2.96 21.05 5.92
CA GLY A 320 -1.91 20.09 6.24
C GLY A 320 -1.13 20.56 7.47
N GLY A 321 -1.19 19.78 8.55
CA GLY A 321 -0.25 19.93 9.65
C GLY A 321 1.12 19.43 9.20
N GLU A 322 2.18 20.17 9.57
CA GLU A 322 3.58 19.73 9.50
C GLU A 322 3.79 18.38 10.20
#